data_AF-A0AA85G2Q1-F1
#
_entry.id   AF-A0AA85G2Q1-F1
#
_cell.length_a   1.000
_cell.length_b   1.000
_cell.length_c   1.000
_cell.angle_alpha   90.00
_cell.angle_beta   90.00
_cell.angle_gamma   90.00
#
_symmetry.space_group_name_H-M   'P 1'
#
loop_
_entity.id
_entity.type
_entity.pdbx_description
1 polymer ?
#
loop_
_entity_poly.entity_id
_entity_poly.type
_entity_poly.pdbx_seq_one_letter_code
_entity_poly.pdbx_strand_id
1 'polypeptide(L)'
;MLKVYILFFIIFRGIFAYPKEKNKYEIRIPGVTTTMDDEYWCYSQKIENETFYITGFQPVYNPIFVHHIILFGCEEPGSPERLWKCGEMSNDETSICRESESIVYSWAMGAPAFEMPYDVSFKVGQGTPYKYLVLQVHYKDFMNLDVKDTSGLELITQSTPTSKLAGVYTLVSGENIGPSQIATLDVACSYTGNATLHPFAFRVHTHGHGVLSKGYVVDGRKSYLIGSKSPQVHQTFYPVQNQSLEIHKQNIIAAKCIMQNNESRIIRMG
;
A
#
# COMPACT_ATOMS: atom_id res chain seq x y z
N MET A 1 48.10 26.96 46.72
CA MET A 1 47.02 26.02 46.38
C MET A 1 46.02 26.76 45.50
N LEU A 2 45.91 26.38 44.23
CA LEU A 2 45.02 27.04 43.26
C LEU A 2 43.63 26.39 43.37
N LYS A 3 42.61 27.14 43.80
CA LYS A 3 41.22 26.66 43.79
C LYS A 3 40.62 26.93 42.43
N VAL A 4 40.36 25.86 41.68
CA VAL A 4 39.62 25.90 40.42
C VAL A 4 38.13 25.76 40.74
N TYR A 5 37.31 26.69 40.27
CA TYR A 5 35.85 26.60 40.32
C TYR A 5 35.33 26.30 38.92
N ILE A 6 34.66 25.16 38.75
CA ILE A 6 34.03 24.73 37.50
C ILE A 6 32.54 25.03 37.59
N LEU A 7 32.01 25.80 36.64
CA LEU A 7 30.58 26.08 36.52
C LEU A 7 29.95 25.05 35.57
N PHE A 8 29.12 24.15 36.10
CA PHE A 8 28.34 23.21 35.29
C PHE A 8 27.05 23.90 34.81
N PHE A 9 26.94 24.17 33.51
CA PHE A 9 25.67 24.53 32.89
C PHE A 9 24.91 23.25 32.51
N ILE A 10 23.90 22.87 33.29
CA ILE A 10 22.91 21.87 32.86
C ILE A 10 21.89 22.61 31.98
N ILE A 11 22.10 22.57 30.67
CA ILE A 11 21.10 23.06 29.72
C ILE A 11 20.02 21.98 29.62
N PHE A 12 18.93 22.13 30.38
CA PHE A 12 17.69 21.44 30.07
C PHE A 12 17.16 22.00 28.74
N ARG A 13 17.55 21.39 27.62
CA ARG A 13 16.71 21.45 26.41
C ARG A 13 15.47 20.65 26.75
N GLY A 14 14.47 21.31 27.32
CA GLY A 14 13.13 20.75 27.41
C GLY A 14 12.70 20.37 25.99
N ILE A 15 12.72 19.08 25.69
CA ILE A 15 12.00 18.54 24.54
C ILE A 15 10.54 18.75 24.93
N PHE A 16 9.96 19.89 24.52
CA PHE A 16 8.52 20.03 24.47
C PHE A 16 8.02 19.01 23.45
N ALA A 17 7.82 17.78 23.90
CA ALA A 17 7.00 16.81 23.18
C ALA A 17 5.57 17.32 23.32
N TYR A 18 5.18 18.23 22.42
CA TYR A 18 3.77 18.50 22.21
C TYR A 18 3.11 17.16 21.91
N PRO A 19 2.05 16.76 22.63
CA PRO A 19 1.33 15.53 22.32
C PRO A 19 0.90 15.63 20.85
N LYS A 20 1.38 14.69 20.02
CA LYS A 20 0.93 14.56 18.63
C LYS A 20 -0.57 14.25 18.70
N GLU A 21 -1.41 15.24 18.43
CA GLU A 21 -2.85 15.05 18.39
C GLU A 21 -3.17 14.10 17.23
N LYS A 22 -3.58 12.88 17.58
CA LYS A 22 -3.99 11.86 16.62
C LYS A 22 -5.43 12.12 16.23
N ASN A 23 -5.64 12.45 14.97
CA ASN A 23 -6.95 12.61 14.37
C ASN A 23 -7.37 11.31 13.67
N LYS A 24 -8.67 11.18 13.43
CA LYS A 24 -9.24 10.09 12.63
C LYS A 24 -9.77 10.68 11.33
N TYR A 25 -9.49 10.01 10.22
CA TYR A 25 -10.03 10.34 8.90
C TYR A 25 -10.73 9.11 8.32
N GLU A 26 -12.01 9.21 8.03
CA GLU A 26 -12.79 8.08 7.50
C GLU A 26 -13.01 8.21 5.99
N ILE A 27 -12.71 7.13 5.27
CA ILE A 27 -13.08 6.96 3.87
C ILE A 27 -13.84 5.64 3.73
N ARG A 28 -15.13 5.73 3.41
CA ARG A 28 -16.06 4.60 3.36
C ARG A 28 -16.95 4.70 2.13
N ILE A 29 -17.21 3.58 1.49
CA ILE A 29 -18.18 3.51 0.39
C ILE A 29 -19.55 4.00 0.92
N PRO A 30 -20.27 4.87 0.18
CA PRO A 30 -21.51 5.50 0.68
C PRO A 30 -22.76 4.63 0.48
N GLY A 31 -22.68 3.32 0.75
CA GLY A 31 -23.79 2.39 0.62
C GLY A 31 -23.94 1.81 -0.79
N VAL A 32 -23.31 0.67 -1.07
CA VAL A 32 -23.43 -0.06 -2.35
C VAL A 32 -24.07 -1.42 -2.16
N THR A 33 -24.73 -1.91 -3.22
CA THR A 33 -25.24 -3.28 -3.33
C THR A 33 -24.69 -3.85 -4.63
N THR A 34 -23.99 -4.98 -4.57
CA THR A 34 -23.41 -5.61 -5.75
C THR A 34 -24.44 -6.46 -6.48
N THR A 35 -24.43 -6.40 -7.80
CA THR A 35 -25.41 -7.10 -8.66
C THR A 35 -24.83 -8.33 -9.35
N MET A 36 -23.50 -8.48 -9.32
CA MET A 36 -22.73 -9.57 -9.93
C MET A 36 -21.59 -9.98 -9.00
N ASP A 37 -21.06 -11.18 -9.24
CA ASP A 37 -19.81 -11.63 -8.63
C ASP A 37 -18.63 -10.80 -9.14
N ASP A 38 -17.57 -10.74 -8.32
CA ASP A 38 -16.31 -10.03 -8.58
C ASP A 38 -16.51 -8.55 -8.99
N GLU A 39 -17.37 -7.82 -8.28
CA GLU A 39 -17.56 -6.37 -8.48
C GLU A 39 -16.54 -5.52 -7.69
N TYR A 40 -15.99 -4.52 -8.36
CA TYR A 40 -15.05 -3.55 -7.80
C TYR A 40 -15.67 -2.15 -7.82
N TRP A 41 -15.75 -1.54 -6.65
CA TRP A 41 -16.28 -0.19 -6.47
C TRP A 41 -15.20 0.75 -5.94
N CYS A 42 -15.07 1.91 -6.57
CA CYS A 42 -14.18 2.98 -6.15
C CYS A 42 -14.97 4.15 -5.56
N TYR A 43 -14.46 4.72 -4.48
CA TYR A 43 -14.99 5.93 -3.86
C TYR A 43 -13.87 6.95 -3.63
N SER A 44 -14.06 8.18 -4.09
CA SER A 44 -13.05 9.25 -3.98
C SER A 44 -13.44 10.32 -2.96
N GLN A 45 -12.43 10.76 -2.19
CA GLN A 45 -12.51 11.93 -1.33
C GLN A 45 -11.34 12.87 -1.62
N LYS A 46 -11.65 14.15 -1.78
CA LYS A 46 -10.65 15.20 -1.94
C LYS A 46 -10.08 15.59 -0.59
N ILE A 47 -8.76 15.81 -0.53
CA ILE A 47 -8.11 16.40 0.64
C ILE A 47 -8.11 17.92 0.45
N GLU A 48 -8.98 18.62 1.18
CA GLU A 48 -9.19 20.06 1.02
C GLU A 48 -8.11 20.88 1.73
N ASN A 49 -7.22 21.53 0.97
CA ASN A 49 -6.27 22.55 1.44
C ASN A 49 -5.46 22.22 2.70
N GLU A 50 -5.30 20.94 3.01
CA GLU A 50 -4.61 20.45 4.20
C GLU A 50 -3.52 19.47 3.80
N THR A 51 -2.56 19.27 4.72
CA THR A 51 -1.59 18.18 4.66
C THR A 51 -1.69 17.41 5.96
N PHE A 52 -1.81 16.09 5.85
CA PHE A 52 -1.78 15.23 7.03
C PHE A 52 -0.93 13.98 6.77
N TYR A 53 -0.60 13.32 7.86
CA TYR A 53 0.37 12.24 7.93
C TYR A 53 -0.33 11.00 8.47
N ILE A 54 -0.51 9.98 7.62
CA ILE A 54 -1.18 8.73 7.97
C ILE A 54 -0.19 7.83 8.71
N THR A 55 -0.57 7.41 9.92
CA THR A 55 0.24 6.59 10.83
C THR A 55 -0.40 5.23 11.15
N GLY A 56 -1.62 4.99 10.70
CA GLY A 56 -2.28 3.70 10.85
C GLY A 56 -3.53 3.56 9.99
N PHE A 57 -3.93 2.32 9.78
CA PHE A 57 -5.02 1.92 8.91
C PHE A 57 -5.89 0.90 9.63
N GLN A 58 -7.12 1.30 9.97
CA GLN A 58 -8.11 0.45 10.61
C GLN A 58 -9.19 0.05 9.58
N PRO A 59 -9.29 -1.22 9.19
CA PRO A 59 -10.37 -1.69 8.32
C PRO A 59 -11.71 -1.63 9.07
N VAL A 60 -12.74 -1.13 8.39
CA VAL A 60 -14.14 -1.19 8.80
C VAL A 60 -14.88 -1.90 7.67
N TYR A 61 -15.26 -3.16 7.87
CA TYR A 61 -15.74 -3.99 6.77
C TYR A 61 -16.84 -4.95 7.18
N ASN A 62 -17.67 -5.32 6.21
CA ASN A 62 -18.57 -6.46 6.34
C ASN A 62 -17.86 -7.75 5.89
N PRO A 63 -17.60 -8.71 6.81
CA PRO A 63 -16.88 -9.94 6.50
C PRO A 63 -17.64 -10.88 5.56
N ILE A 64 -18.94 -10.66 5.36
CA ILE A 64 -19.75 -11.47 4.46
C ILE A 64 -19.47 -11.10 2.99
N PHE A 65 -19.24 -9.82 2.69
CA PHE A 65 -19.22 -9.33 1.31
C PHE A 65 -17.83 -8.89 0.84
N VAL A 66 -17.01 -8.32 1.72
CA VAL A 66 -15.76 -7.68 1.32
C VAL A 66 -14.62 -8.68 1.26
N HIS A 67 -14.03 -8.83 0.08
CA HIS A 67 -12.86 -9.67 -0.12
C HIS A 67 -11.56 -8.92 0.20
N HIS A 68 -11.41 -7.70 -0.33
CA HIS A 68 -10.26 -6.84 -0.01
C HIS A 68 -10.57 -5.35 -0.22
N ILE A 69 -9.74 -4.50 0.37
CA ILE A 69 -9.83 -3.04 0.32
C ILE A 69 -8.45 -2.49 -0.04
N ILE A 70 -8.39 -1.54 -0.98
CA ILE A 70 -7.15 -0.87 -1.37
C ILE A 70 -7.36 0.64 -1.30
N LEU A 71 -6.39 1.35 -0.73
CA LEU A 71 -6.37 2.80 -0.67
C LEU A 71 -5.30 3.32 -1.62
N PHE A 72 -5.69 4.21 -2.50
CA PHE A 72 -4.82 4.90 -3.45
C PHE A 72 -4.75 6.38 -3.14
N GLY A 73 -3.59 6.96 -3.41
CA GLY A 73 -3.41 8.40 -3.53
C GLY A 73 -3.40 8.77 -5.01
N CYS A 74 -4.30 9.67 -5.41
CA CYS A 74 -4.37 10.17 -6.78
C CYS A 74 -4.17 11.68 -6.82
N GLU A 75 -3.64 12.18 -7.93
CA GLU A 75 -3.72 13.62 -8.23
C GLU A 75 -5.13 14.01 -8.69
N GLU A 76 -5.74 13.16 -9.53
CA GLU A 76 -7.15 13.22 -9.92
C GLU A 76 -7.75 11.80 -9.97
N PRO A 77 -8.99 11.62 -9.49
CA PRO A 77 -9.67 10.32 -9.58
C PRO A 77 -9.97 9.95 -11.04
N GLY A 78 -10.12 8.64 -11.31
CA GLY A 78 -10.44 8.16 -12.66
C GLY A 78 -11.83 8.55 -13.16
N SER A 79 -12.76 8.88 -12.25
CA SER A 79 -14.09 9.37 -12.56
C SER A 79 -14.34 10.79 -12.02
N PRO A 80 -15.12 11.65 -12.72
CA PRO A 80 -15.64 12.88 -12.13
C PRO A 80 -16.70 12.61 -11.04
N GLU A 81 -17.31 11.42 -11.05
CA GLU A 81 -18.21 10.98 -9.99
C GLU A 81 -17.42 10.52 -8.77
N ARG A 82 -18.00 10.70 -7.58
CA ARG A 82 -17.36 10.24 -6.34
C ARG A 82 -17.40 8.74 -6.14
N LEU A 83 -18.35 8.03 -6.76
CA LEU A 83 -18.55 6.60 -6.63
C LEU A 83 -18.71 6.01 -8.04
N TRP A 84 -17.92 4.99 -8.37
CA TRP A 84 -18.01 4.35 -9.69
C TRP A 84 -17.52 2.89 -9.63
N LYS A 85 -17.87 2.09 -10.64
CA LYS A 85 -17.27 0.76 -10.84
C LYS A 85 -15.89 0.93 -11.47
N CYS A 86 -14.86 0.27 -10.94
CA CYS A 86 -13.47 0.53 -11.33
C CYS A 86 -12.61 -0.74 -11.43
N GLY A 87 -11.44 -0.62 -12.04
CA GLY A 87 -10.44 -1.69 -12.11
C GLY A 87 -10.50 -2.53 -13.39
N GLU A 88 -9.42 -3.25 -13.66
CA GLU A 88 -9.18 -3.98 -14.93
C GLU A 88 -10.22 -5.08 -15.22
N MET A 89 -10.90 -5.58 -14.18
CA MET A 89 -11.95 -6.59 -14.32
C MET A 89 -13.38 -6.01 -14.36
N SER A 90 -13.53 -4.67 -14.32
CA SER A 90 -14.84 -4.03 -14.47
C SER A 90 -15.18 -3.84 -15.96
N ASN A 91 -16.39 -4.24 -16.35
CA ASN A 91 -16.90 -4.10 -17.72
C ASN A 91 -16.94 -2.63 -18.23
N ASP A 92 -16.85 -1.65 -17.32
CA ASP A 92 -16.96 -0.21 -17.59
C ASP A 92 -15.58 0.52 -17.64
N GLU A 93 -14.46 -0.22 -17.64
CA GLU A 93 -13.07 0.22 -17.89
C GLU A 93 -12.61 1.53 -17.20
N THR A 94 -13.31 2.00 -16.16
CA THR A 94 -12.98 3.29 -15.55
C THR A 94 -11.82 3.09 -14.59
N SER A 95 -10.73 3.82 -14.82
CA SER A 95 -9.51 3.70 -14.02
C SER A 95 -9.73 4.16 -12.56
N ILE A 96 -8.80 3.80 -11.68
CA ILE A 96 -8.81 4.20 -10.27
C ILE A 96 -8.40 5.67 -10.13
N CYS A 97 -7.27 6.03 -10.74
CA CYS A 97 -6.80 7.41 -10.91
C CYS A 97 -6.77 7.74 -12.40
N ARG A 98 -6.86 9.02 -12.78
CA ARG A 98 -6.85 9.43 -14.19
C ARG A 98 -5.52 9.13 -14.89
N GLU A 99 -4.40 9.33 -14.20
CA GLU A 99 -3.06 9.17 -14.77
C GLU A 99 -2.21 8.21 -13.95
N SER A 100 -1.70 8.67 -12.81
CA SER A 100 -0.85 7.88 -11.93
C SER A 100 -1.61 7.46 -10.67
N GLU A 101 -1.58 6.17 -10.41
CA GLU A 101 -2.06 5.60 -9.15
C GLU A 101 -0.88 5.26 -8.25
N SER A 102 -1.01 5.58 -6.97
CA SER A 102 -0.06 5.18 -5.95
C SER A 102 -0.79 4.47 -4.84
N ILE A 103 -0.48 3.18 -4.66
CA ILE A 103 -1.00 2.41 -3.53
C ILE A 103 -0.45 3.05 -2.25
N VAL A 104 -1.37 3.42 -1.36
CA VAL A 104 -1.06 3.89 0.00
C VAL A 104 -1.13 2.71 0.97
N TYR A 105 -2.18 1.89 0.84
CA TYR A 105 -2.41 0.73 1.71
C TYR A 105 -3.28 -0.32 1.04
N SER A 106 -3.18 -1.56 1.50
CA SER A 106 -4.02 -2.67 1.06
C SER A 106 -4.29 -3.64 2.20
N TRP A 107 -5.55 -4.04 2.31
CA TRP A 107 -6.09 -4.94 3.31
C TRP A 107 -6.85 -6.07 2.63
N ALA A 108 -6.78 -7.29 3.18
CA ALA A 108 -7.53 -8.43 2.68
C ALA A 108 -8.01 -9.33 3.83
N MET A 109 -9.22 -9.88 3.68
CA MET A 109 -9.72 -11.08 4.37
C MET A 109 -9.34 -11.19 5.86
N GLY A 110 -9.79 -10.24 6.68
CA GLY A 110 -9.64 -10.31 8.14
C GLY A 110 -8.24 -10.04 8.66
N ALA A 111 -7.32 -9.51 7.83
CA ALA A 111 -6.04 -9.01 8.33
C ALA A 111 -6.26 -7.97 9.46
N PRO A 112 -5.37 -7.90 10.46
CA PRO A 112 -5.48 -6.93 11.53
C PRO A 112 -5.32 -5.50 11.00
N ALA A 113 -5.61 -4.52 11.86
CA ALA A 113 -5.22 -3.14 11.62
C ALA A 113 -3.69 -3.04 11.43
N PHE A 114 -3.27 -2.08 10.62
CA PHE A 114 -1.86 -1.84 10.34
C PHE A 114 -1.41 -0.53 10.96
N GLU A 115 -0.45 -0.59 11.87
CA GLU A 115 0.21 0.59 12.41
C GLU A 115 1.56 0.79 11.72
N MET A 116 1.85 2.03 11.35
CA MET A 116 3.16 2.40 10.82
C MET A 116 4.22 2.26 11.92
N PRO A 117 5.48 1.96 11.58
CA PRO A 117 6.57 1.99 12.55
C PRO A 117 6.66 3.34 13.26
N TYR A 118 7.27 3.34 14.45
CA TYR A 118 7.45 4.58 15.21
C TYR A 118 8.07 5.69 14.37
N ASP A 119 7.42 6.85 14.39
CA ASP A 119 7.83 8.07 13.69
C ASP A 119 8.01 7.91 12.17
N VAL A 120 7.20 7.04 11.57
CA VAL A 120 7.00 6.89 10.13
C VAL A 120 5.56 7.26 9.79
N SER A 121 5.35 8.00 8.70
CA SER A 121 4.01 8.30 8.20
C SER A 121 3.96 8.44 6.69
N PHE A 122 2.78 8.21 6.11
CA PHE A 122 2.52 8.51 4.71
C PHE A 122 1.94 9.92 4.59
N LYS A 123 2.64 10.83 3.90
CA LYS A 123 2.22 12.22 3.73
C LYS A 123 1.25 12.36 2.56
N VAL A 124 0.09 12.97 2.77
CA VAL A 124 -0.94 13.22 1.73
C VAL A 124 -1.46 14.65 1.80
N GLY A 125 -2.14 15.08 0.73
CA GLY A 125 -2.73 16.41 0.63
C GLY A 125 -1.84 17.44 -0.08
N GLN A 126 -1.91 18.69 0.35
CA GLN A 126 -1.25 19.82 -0.30
C GLN A 126 0.28 19.62 -0.44
N GLY A 127 0.83 19.97 -1.60
CA GLY A 127 2.27 19.81 -1.88
C GLY A 127 2.71 18.35 -2.05
N THR A 128 1.76 17.43 -2.26
CA THR A 128 2.00 16.04 -2.67
C THR A 128 1.21 15.76 -3.96
N PRO A 129 1.57 14.72 -4.74
CA PRO A 129 0.72 14.25 -5.84
C PRO A 129 -0.57 13.58 -5.34
N TYR A 130 -0.74 13.33 -4.03
CA TYR A 130 -1.90 12.64 -3.45
C TYR A 130 -2.94 13.65 -2.97
N LYS A 131 -3.62 14.30 -3.92
CA LYS A 131 -4.67 15.31 -3.65
C LYS A 131 -6.02 14.67 -3.33
N TYR A 132 -6.22 13.43 -3.78
CA TYR A 132 -7.39 12.61 -3.51
C TYR A 132 -6.96 11.30 -2.88
N LEU A 133 -7.80 10.81 -1.97
CA LEU A 133 -7.80 9.42 -1.58
C LEU A 133 -8.90 8.71 -2.37
N VAL A 134 -8.55 7.59 -3.00
CA VAL A 134 -9.49 6.71 -3.69
C VAL A 134 -9.47 5.36 -3.02
N LEU A 135 -10.62 4.96 -2.48
CA LEU A 135 -10.85 3.68 -1.85
C LEU A 135 -11.44 2.74 -2.88
N GLN A 136 -10.76 1.63 -3.17
CA GLN A 136 -11.33 0.52 -3.92
C GLN A 136 -11.75 -0.59 -2.96
N VAL A 137 -12.98 -1.08 -3.13
CA VAL A 137 -13.50 -2.25 -2.41
C VAL A 137 -13.86 -3.32 -3.42
N HIS A 138 -13.29 -4.50 -3.24
CA HIS A 138 -13.62 -5.67 -4.03
C HIS A 138 -14.60 -6.56 -3.26
N TYR A 139 -15.72 -6.86 -3.90
CA TYR A 139 -16.73 -7.80 -3.46
C TYR A 139 -16.67 -9.03 -4.35
N LYS A 140 -16.37 -10.17 -3.75
CA LYS A 140 -16.24 -11.42 -4.50
C LYS A 140 -17.60 -11.96 -4.94
N ASP A 141 -18.59 -11.88 -4.07
CA ASP A 141 -19.91 -12.46 -4.31
C ASP A 141 -20.98 -11.36 -4.43
N PHE A 142 -21.99 -11.58 -5.25
CA PHE A 142 -23.14 -10.69 -5.36
C PHE A 142 -23.97 -10.65 -4.07
N MET A 143 -24.54 -9.48 -3.76
CA MET A 143 -25.39 -9.28 -2.58
C MET A 143 -26.84 -9.67 -2.90
N ASN A 144 -27.29 -10.83 -2.41
CA ASN A 144 -28.67 -11.34 -2.54
C ASN A 144 -29.72 -10.60 -1.69
N LEU A 145 -29.42 -9.41 -1.18
CA LEU A 145 -30.22 -8.72 -0.17
C LEU A 145 -30.32 -7.22 -0.50
N ASP A 146 -31.40 -6.56 -0.05
CA ASP A 146 -31.54 -5.08 -0.04
C ASP A 146 -30.56 -4.39 0.94
N VAL A 147 -29.42 -5.03 1.22
CA VAL A 147 -28.38 -4.55 2.12
C VAL A 147 -27.45 -3.61 1.36
N LYS A 148 -27.14 -2.48 1.98
CA LYS A 148 -26.13 -1.53 1.50
C LYS A 148 -24.87 -1.66 2.33
N ASP A 149 -23.76 -1.99 1.69
CA ASP A 149 -22.46 -2.05 2.31
C ASP A 149 -21.81 -0.66 2.41
N THR A 150 -21.18 -0.39 3.56
CA THR A 150 -20.49 0.89 3.84
C THR A 150 -19.04 0.65 4.26
N SER A 151 -18.41 -0.40 3.74
CA SER A 151 -17.05 -0.76 4.14
C SER A 151 -16.02 0.27 3.67
N GLY A 152 -14.86 0.29 4.34
CA GLY A 152 -13.76 1.19 4.04
C GLY A 152 -12.70 1.19 5.14
N LEU A 153 -12.12 2.37 5.38
CA LEU A 153 -11.00 2.57 6.29
C LEU A 153 -11.25 3.75 7.24
N GLU A 154 -10.89 3.56 8.50
CA GLU A 154 -10.58 4.63 9.44
C GLU A 154 -9.05 4.79 9.47
N LEU A 155 -8.56 5.97 9.09
CA LEU A 155 -7.14 6.29 9.06
C LEU A 155 -6.75 7.02 10.34
N ILE A 156 -5.67 6.59 10.97
CA ILE A 156 -5.07 7.30 12.11
C ILE A 156 -4.10 8.33 11.54
N THR A 157 -4.41 9.61 11.72
CA THR A 157 -3.65 10.72 11.12
C THR A 157 -3.13 11.67 12.17
N GLN A 158 -2.20 12.52 11.77
CA GLN A 158 -1.73 13.66 12.58
C GLN A 158 -1.42 14.84 11.64
N SER A 159 -1.52 16.06 12.17
CA SER A 159 -1.23 17.29 11.43
C SER A 159 0.26 17.63 11.41
N THR A 160 1.02 17.11 12.37
CA THR A 160 2.46 17.36 12.50
C THR A 160 3.28 16.32 11.71
N PRO A 161 4.42 16.71 11.11
CA PRO A 161 5.26 15.77 10.38
C PRO A 161 5.92 14.75 11.31
N THR A 162 6.13 13.54 10.81
CA THR A 162 7.08 12.57 11.38
C THR A 162 8.50 12.81 10.85
N SER A 163 9.52 12.25 11.50
CA SER A 163 10.90 12.37 10.97
C SER A 163 11.13 11.56 9.70
N LYS A 164 10.35 10.49 9.47
CA LYS A 164 10.47 9.61 8.30
C LYS A 164 9.17 9.57 7.53
N LEU A 165 9.27 9.67 6.20
CA LEU A 165 8.16 9.52 5.28
C LEU A 165 8.16 8.11 4.71
N ALA A 166 6.97 7.52 4.64
CA ALA A 166 6.72 6.27 3.94
C ALA A 166 6.42 6.54 2.47
N GLY A 167 6.69 5.52 1.66
CA GLY A 167 6.31 5.43 0.26
C GLY A 167 6.23 3.96 -0.15
N VAL A 168 5.65 3.70 -1.32
CA VAL A 168 5.56 2.36 -1.90
C VAL A 168 6.44 2.31 -3.13
N TYR A 169 7.31 1.29 -3.19
CA TYR A 169 8.12 0.99 -4.37
C TYR A 169 7.54 -0.24 -5.06
N THR A 170 6.91 -0.04 -6.21
CA THR A 170 6.20 -1.11 -6.93
C THR A 170 7.10 -1.71 -8.01
N LEU A 171 7.18 -3.03 -8.04
CA LEU A 171 7.82 -3.80 -9.11
C LEU A 171 6.75 -4.62 -9.81
N VAL A 172 6.66 -4.51 -11.13
CA VAL A 172 5.69 -5.22 -11.97
C VAL A 172 6.44 -5.96 -13.06
N SER A 173 6.04 -7.20 -13.31
CA SER A 173 6.45 -7.98 -14.48
C SER A 173 5.18 -8.48 -15.18
N GLY A 174 5.21 -8.50 -16.52
CA GLY A 174 4.01 -8.76 -17.35
C GLY A 174 4.29 -9.68 -18.53
N GLU A 175 5.25 -10.60 -18.39
CA GLU A 175 5.59 -11.53 -19.47
C GLU A 175 4.49 -12.60 -19.66
N ASN A 176 4.32 -13.04 -20.91
CA ASN A 176 3.38 -14.10 -21.25
C ASN A 176 3.84 -15.45 -20.70
N ILE A 177 2.92 -16.20 -20.10
CA ILE A 177 3.18 -17.55 -19.60
C ILE A 177 2.58 -18.53 -20.62
N GLY A 178 3.42 -19.31 -21.29
CA GLY A 178 2.94 -20.29 -22.26
C GLY A 178 2.18 -21.45 -21.61
N PRO A 179 1.56 -22.33 -22.41
CA PRO A 179 0.72 -23.43 -21.91
C PRO A 179 1.49 -24.46 -21.10
N SER A 180 0.83 -25.06 -20.11
CA SER A 180 1.30 -26.23 -19.35
C SER A 180 2.73 -26.11 -18.79
N GLN A 181 3.07 -24.95 -18.23
CA GLN A 181 4.42 -24.68 -17.74
C GLN A 181 4.45 -23.94 -16.40
N ILE A 182 5.59 -24.04 -15.74
CA ILE A 182 5.98 -23.18 -14.62
C ILE A 182 6.93 -22.13 -15.17
N ALA A 183 6.58 -20.86 -15.02
CA ALA A 183 7.40 -19.73 -15.44
C ALA A 183 7.97 -18.99 -14.23
N THR A 184 9.15 -18.41 -14.41
CA THR A 184 9.75 -17.48 -13.44
C THR A 184 9.82 -16.13 -14.12
N LEU A 185 9.07 -15.16 -13.59
CA LEU A 185 9.05 -13.79 -14.07
C LEU A 185 9.92 -12.95 -13.14
N ASP A 186 10.97 -12.36 -13.68
CA ASP A 186 11.91 -11.54 -12.93
C ASP A 186 11.74 -10.06 -13.31
N VAL A 187 11.91 -9.18 -12.33
CA VAL A 187 11.97 -7.73 -12.54
C VAL A 187 13.04 -7.16 -11.62
N ALA A 188 13.87 -6.25 -12.14
CA ALA A 188 14.95 -5.65 -11.38
C ALA A 188 15.19 -4.21 -11.85
N CYS A 189 15.31 -3.29 -10.90
CA CYS A 189 15.61 -1.90 -11.18
C CYS A 189 16.72 -1.40 -10.25
N SER A 190 17.64 -0.61 -10.81
CA SER A 190 18.62 0.12 -9.99
C SER A 190 17.91 1.26 -9.27
N TYR A 191 18.10 1.37 -7.96
CA TYR A 191 17.56 2.46 -7.18
C TYR A 191 18.36 3.74 -7.40
N THR A 192 17.74 4.75 -8.00
CA THR A 192 18.40 6.01 -8.39
C THR A 192 18.24 7.13 -7.37
N GLY A 193 17.38 6.94 -6.37
CA GLY A 193 17.11 7.94 -5.33
C GLY A 193 18.31 8.18 -4.41
N ASN A 194 18.35 9.37 -3.81
CA ASN A 194 19.44 9.76 -2.90
C ASN A 194 19.16 9.39 -1.44
N ALA A 195 17.90 9.18 -1.06
CA ALA A 195 17.53 8.79 0.30
C ALA A 195 17.83 7.31 0.54
N THR A 196 18.35 6.96 1.70
CA THR A 196 18.39 5.55 2.15
C THR A 196 16.96 5.09 2.43
N LEU A 197 16.56 3.96 1.84
CA LEU A 197 15.26 3.35 2.13
C LEU A 197 15.41 2.25 3.18
N HIS A 198 14.40 2.12 4.03
CA HIS A 198 14.32 1.07 5.04
C HIS A 198 13.02 0.29 4.80
N PRO A 199 13.05 -0.83 4.06
CA PRO A 199 11.85 -1.62 3.82
C PRO A 199 11.34 -2.20 5.13
N PHE A 200 10.11 -1.85 5.51
CA PHE A 200 9.50 -2.31 6.76
C PHE A 200 8.29 -3.23 6.54
N ALA A 201 7.66 -3.15 5.37
CA ALA A 201 6.58 -4.03 4.97
C ALA A 201 6.64 -4.34 3.47
N PHE A 202 6.03 -5.45 3.06
CA PHE A 202 5.93 -5.87 1.67
C PHE A 202 4.57 -6.49 1.37
N ARG A 203 4.07 -6.32 0.16
CA ARG A 203 2.87 -6.97 -0.37
C ARG A 203 3.23 -7.67 -1.67
N VAL A 204 2.61 -8.83 -1.91
CA VAL A 204 2.68 -9.54 -3.19
C VAL A 204 1.29 -9.63 -3.79
N HIS A 205 1.21 -9.63 -5.12
CA HIS A 205 -0.06 -9.73 -5.83
C HIS A 205 0.15 -10.46 -7.16
N THR A 206 -0.74 -11.40 -7.44
CA THR A 206 -0.92 -12.07 -8.73
C THR A 206 -2.38 -12.49 -8.86
N HIS A 207 -2.81 -12.84 -10.07
CA HIS A 207 -4.03 -13.62 -10.29
C HIS A 207 -3.82 -15.10 -9.93
N GLY A 208 -4.76 -15.97 -10.31
CA GLY A 208 -4.83 -17.38 -9.86
C GLY A 208 -3.62 -18.26 -10.22
N HIS A 209 -2.80 -17.85 -11.21
CA HIS A 209 -1.61 -18.62 -11.62
C HIS A 209 -0.38 -18.40 -10.74
N GLY A 210 -0.36 -17.42 -9.83
CA GLY A 210 0.83 -17.16 -9.03
C GLY A 210 1.00 -18.16 -7.89
N VAL A 211 2.21 -18.71 -7.76
CA VAL A 211 2.58 -19.70 -6.75
C VAL A 211 3.33 -19.05 -5.59
N LEU A 212 4.36 -18.27 -5.91
CA LEU A 212 5.26 -17.66 -4.92
C LEU A 212 5.92 -16.41 -5.48
N SER A 213 5.89 -15.32 -4.71
CA SER A 213 6.61 -14.09 -5.04
C SER A 213 7.66 -13.78 -3.97
N LYS A 214 8.81 -13.29 -4.41
CA LYS A 214 9.95 -12.93 -3.55
C LYS A 214 10.51 -11.57 -3.96
N GLY A 215 10.86 -10.74 -2.98
CA GLY A 215 11.54 -9.47 -3.19
C GLY A 215 12.90 -9.44 -2.53
N TYR A 216 13.88 -8.78 -3.16
CA TYR A 216 15.27 -8.71 -2.73
C TYR A 216 15.87 -7.33 -2.91
N VAL A 217 16.85 -7.04 -2.06
CA VAL A 217 17.86 -6.00 -2.31
C VAL A 217 19.14 -6.71 -2.74
N VAL A 218 19.74 -6.28 -3.84
CA VAL A 218 21.00 -6.80 -4.36
C VAL A 218 22.05 -5.70 -4.30
N ASP A 219 23.13 -5.99 -3.57
CA ASP A 219 24.29 -5.11 -3.37
C ASP A 219 25.55 -5.82 -3.87
N GLY A 220 25.99 -5.44 -5.08
CA GLY A 220 27.04 -6.14 -5.80
C GLY A 220 26.69 -7.61 -6.04
N ARG A 221 27.38 -8.52 -5.36
CA ARG A 221 27.13 -9.98 -5.45
C ARG A 221 26.29 -10.53 -4.29
N LYS A 222 25.93 -9.70 -3.32
CA LYS A 222 25.14 -10.11 -2.15
C LYS A 222 23.66 -9.84 -2.42
N SER A 223 22.80 -10.73 -1.94
CA SER A 223 21.35 -10.58 -2.03
C SER A 223 20.74 -10.75 -0.64
N TYR A 224 19.82 -9.86 -0.30
CA TYR A 224 19.12 -9.83 0.98
C TYR A 224 17.61 -9.90 0.73
N LEU A 225 16.93 -10.82 1.38
CA LEU A 225 15.49 -11.01 1.23
C LEU A 225 14.72 -9.86 1.92
N ILE A 226 13.85 -9.19 1.17
CA ILE A 226 12.85 -8.27 1.73
C ILE A 226 11.67 -9.10 2.26
N GLY A 227 11.17 -10.02 1.44
CA GLY A 227 10.02 -10.84 1.79
C GLY A 227 9.76 -11.96 0.79
N SER A 228 9.05 -13.00 1.25
CA SER A 228 8.57 -14.11 0.43
C SER A 228 7.18 -14.51 0.89
N LYS A 229 6.23 -14.58 -0.04
CA LYS A 229 4.86 -14.98 0.27
C LYS A 229 4.20 -15.60 -0.96
N SER A 230 3.30 -16.56 -0.75
CA SER A 230 2.40 -16.99 -1.81
C SER A 230 1.37 -15.88 -2.06
N PRO A 231 1.09 -15.49 -3.30
CA PRO A 231 0.09 -14.47 -3.61
C PRO A 231 -1.35 -14.97 -3.47
N GLN A 232 -1.54 -16.28 -3.24
CA GLN A 232 -2.86 -16.89 -2.99
C GLN A 232 -3.31 -16.80 -1.52
N VAL A 233 -2.45 -16.32 -0.61
CA VAL A 233 -2.85 -15.97 0.77
C VAL A 233 -3.31 -14.52 0.83
N HIS A 234 -3.73 -14.04 2.00
CA HIS A 234 -4.21 -12.66 2.18
C HIS A 234 -3.22 -11.64 1.58
N GLN A 235 -3.66 -10.87 0.60
CA GLN A 235 -2.82 -9.93 -0.14
C GLN A 235 -2.72 -8.58 0.59
N THR A 236 -2.20 -8.61 1.81
CA THR A 236 -1.94 -7.43 2.65
C THR A 236 -0.44 -7.14 2.76
N PHE A 237 -0.08 -6.07 3.48
CA PHE A 237 1.29 -5.75 3.83
C PHE A 237 1.77 -6.62 5.00
N TYR A 238 2.80 -7.42 4.75
CA TYR A 238 3.48 -8.23 5.75
C TYR A 238 4.75 -7.53 6.25
N PRO A 239 5.11 -7.67 7.53
CA PRO A 239 6.32 -7.06 8.05
C PRO A 239 7.58 -7.69 7.45
N VAL A 240 8.55 -6.85 7.10
CA VAL A 240 9.90 -7.28 6.72
C VAL A 240 10.62 -7.76 7.97
N GLN A 241 11.15 -8.99 7.92
CA GLN A 241 11.78 -9.61 9.09
C GLN A 241 13.14 -9.00 9.43
N ASN A 242 13.92 -8.63 8.41
CA ASN A 242 15.21 -7.97 8.61
C ASN A 242 15.02 -6.46 8.76
N GLN A 243 14.84 -6.00 10.01
CA GLN A 243 14.63 -4.59 10.32
C GLN A 243 15.88 -3.71 10.13
N SER A 244 17.07 -4.29 9.97
CA SER A 244 18.31 -3.56 9.67
C SER A 244 18.62 -3.49 8.17
N LEU A 245 17.70 -3.92 7.31
CA LEU A 245 17.90 -3.87 5.87
C LEU A 245 17.83 -2.41 5.39
N GLU A 246 18.82 -2.00 4.61
CA GLU A 246 18.90 -0.68 4.00
C GLU A 246 19.04 -0.82 2.49
N ILE A 247 18.47 0.14 1.76
CA ILE A 247 18.61 0.26 0.31
C ILE A 247 19.24 1.61 0.03
N HIS A 248 20.43 1.58 -0.56
CA HIS A 248 21.17 2.76 -0.97
C HIS A 248 21.13 2.94 -2.47
N LYS A 249 21.45 4.16 -2.90
CA LYS A 249 21.61 4.50 -4.32
C LYS A 249 22.49 3.46 -5.02
N GLN A 250 22.10 3.06 -6.23
CA GLN A 250 22.72 2.04 -7.07
C GLN A 250 22.48 0.58 -6.63
N ASN A 251 21.97 0.31 -5.44
CA ASN A 251 21.48 -1.04 -5.13
C ASN A 251 20.38 -1.43 -6.13
N ILE A 252 20.26 -2.71 -6.42
CA ILE A 252 19.20 -3.24 -7.27
C ILE A 252 18.06 -3.73 -6.37
N ILE A 253 16.85 -3.25 -6.62
CA ILE A 253 15.63 -3.81 -6.01
C ILE A 253 15.06 -4.78 -7.04
N ALA A 254 14.93 -6.05 -6.66
CA ALA A 254 14.51 -7.11 -7.56
C ALA A 254 13.33 -7.90 -6.99
N ALA A 255 12.47 -8.39 -7.86
CA ALA A 255 11.43 -9.33 -7.52
C ALA A 255 11.42 -10.53 -8.48
N LYS A 256 11.00 -11.66 -7.96
CA LYS A 256 10.83 -12.93 -8.66
C LYS A 256 9.44 -13.48 -8.38
N CYS A 257 8.68 -13.75 -9.43
CA CYS A 257 7.36 -14.36 -9.36
C CYS A 257 7.40 -15.74 -10.02
N ILE A 258 7.05 -16.78 -9.25
CA ILE A 258 6.86 -18.14 -9.75
C ILE A 258 5.39 -18.28 -10.11
N MET A 259 5.12 -18.58 -11.37
CA MET A 259 3.79 -18.71 -11.94
C MET A 259 3.59 -20.12 -12.49
N GLN A 260 2.39 -20.67 -12.37
CA GLN A 260 2.03 -21.98 -12.89
C GLN A 260 0.80 -21.88 -13.79
N ASN A 261 1.01 -22.13 -15.07
CA ASN A 261 -0.06 -22.25 -16.05
C ASN A 261 -0.35 -23.73 -16.32
N ASN A 262 -1.46 -24.24 -15.80
CA ASN A 262 -1.94 -25.60 -16.07
C ASN A 262 -2.87 -25.68 -17.28
N GLU A 263 -3.12 -24.55 -17.97
CA GLU A 263 -4.00 -24.49 -19.14
C GLU A 263 -3.25 -24.81 -20.44
N SER A 264 -4.02 -25.05 -21.50
CA SER A 264 -3.52 -25.28 -22.86
C SER A 264 -3.32 -24.00 -23.67
N ARG A 265 -3.65 -22.83 -23.12
CA ARG A 265 -3.48 -21.52 -23.76
C ARG A 265 -2.36 -20.69 -23.11
N ILE A 266 -1.94 -19.66 -23.82
CA ILE A 266 -1.04 -18.63 -23.28
C ILE A 266 -1.82 -17.73 -22.32
N ILE A 267 -1.26 -17.49 -21.14
CA ILE A 267 -1.75 -16.48 -20.20
C ILE A 267 -0.97 -15.19 -20.43
N ARG A 268 -1.71 -14.10 -20.67
CA ARG A 268 -1.16 -12.75 -20.83
C ARG A 268 -1.35 -11.98 -19.54
N MET A 269 -0.51 -10.96 -19.32
CA MET A 269 -0.74 -9.98 -18.26
C MET A 269 -2.01 -9.19 -18.55
N GLY A 270 -2.85 -9.02 -17.52
CA GLY A 270 -4.15 -8.38 -17.54
C GLY A 270 -5.19 -9.20 -16.79
#